data_AF-A0A3E0WH65-F1
#
_entry.id   AF-A0A3E0WH65-F1
#
_cell.length_a   1.000
_cell.length_b   1.000
_cell.length_c   1.000
_cell.angle_alpha   90.00
_cell.angle_beta   90.00
_cell.angle_gamma   90.00
#
_symmetry.space_group_name_H-M   'P 1'
#
loop_
_entity.id
_entity.type
_entity.pdbx_description
1 polymer ?
#
loop_
_entity_poly.entity_id
_entity_poly.type
_entity_poly.pdbx_seq_one_letter_code
_entity_poly.pdbx_strand_id
1 'polypeptide(L)'
;MIIMGIKSFRFAALAIFLVPLIGYGQSNPLLELGTPVNNETLPQLASESIPYARLRAADREYRSTGRAGSIAAFASLDDGTTYWGLSRDAILHFVNVGERRHLGSWPLDTYRQYAVLWGESPQAAHMFHRPESFKQKYWTVDDPAAFRVGPDVVWSAPPVYARERVGCLARNPLRYGDVNDTGDDELVLFIGNEIQIFSTTEKKVIFAANWVNQDDVGDVANAAIRQAGSEHQLAYRYREQGEDAPQYIAESGRSPAVNDVFPAWRAFAKFYFGDFNEDSRPDLVMWRKLFESRLNSDSEGGFYKKAQGLVHYAFVDGEYVLQETEQEDIVSWLADRDLTWSQGFPRYSECPGEAGELIPEMHDPLLNDPEVLPGFVYGPGEAN
;
A
#
# COMPACT_ATOMS: atom_id res chain seq x y z
N MET A 1 2.40 -29.19 46.74
CA MET A 1 3.10 -27.91 46.48
C MET A 1 3.47 -27.92 45.01
N ILE A 2 2.88 -27.01 44.23
CA ILE A 2 2.97 -26.99 42.77
C ILE A 2 4.10 -26.03 42.38
N ILE A 3 4.97 -26.43 41.45
CA ILE A 3 5.88 -25.52 40.74
C ILE A 3 5.72 -25.83 39.26
N MET A 4 5.21 -24.84 38.51
CA MET A 4 4.97 -24.95 37.08
C MET A 4 6.27 -24.75 36.31
N GLY A 5 6.43 -25.47 35.20
CA GLY A 5 7.57 -25.30 34.29
C GLY A 5 7.34 -24.16 33.31
N ILE A 6 8.34 -23.29 33.15
CA ILE A 6 8.38 -22.26 32.11
C ILE A 6 8.84 -22.90 30.80
N LYS A 7 8.05 -22.77 29.73
CA LYS A 7 8.48 -23.11 28.36
C LYS A 7 9.11 -21.88 27.70
N SER A 8 10.31 -22.04 27.16
CA SER A 8 10.99 -21.00 26.38
C SER A 8 10.58 -21.06 24.91
N PHE A 9 10.21 -19.92 24.33
CA PHE A 9 10.13 -19.75 22.87
C PHE A 9 11.54 -19.59 22.26
N ARG A 10 11.69 -19.95 20.98
CA ARG A 10 12.91 -19.73 20.19
C ARG A 10 12.53 -19.22 18.80
N PHE A 11 13.12 -18.11 18.39
CA PHE A 11 13.24 -17.74 16.98
C PHE A 11 14.52 -18.35 16.38
N ALA A 12 14.50 -18.64 15.08
CA ALA A 12 15.65 -19.09 14.33
C ALA A 12 15.78 -18.28 13.03
N ALA A 13 16.99 -17.83 12.71
CA ALA A 13 17.33 -17.13 11.48
C ALA A 13 18.28 -17.98 10.63
N LEU A 14 18.25 -17.83 9.31
CA LEU A 14 19.06 -18.61 8.35
C LEU A 14 19.82 -17.67 7.41
N ALA A 15 21.06 -18.05 7.04
CA ALA A 15 21.93 -17.31 6.12
C ALA A 15 22.67 -18.26 5.17
N ILE A 16 23.05 -17.79 3.97
CA ILE A 16 23.69 -18.57 2.90
C ILE A 16 24.86 -17.79 2.26
N PHE A 17 25.90 -18.51 1.79
CA PHE A 17 27.17 -18.00 1.22
C PHE A 17 27.29 -18.16 -0.31
N LEU A 18 28.23 -17.44 -0.94
CA LEU A 18 28.56 -17.47 -2.37
C LEU A 18 30.07 -17.38 -2.65
N VAL A 19 30.57 -18.06 -3.70
CA VAL A 19 31.88 -17.84 -4.38
C VAL A 19 31.75 -18.21 -5.89
N PRO A 20 32.41 -17.53 -6.88
CA PRO A 20 32.08 -17.64 -8.32
C PRO A 20 33.22 -18.13 -9.26
N LEU A 21 32.94 -18.33 -10.58
CA LEU A 21 33.60 -17.71 -11.77
C LEU A 21 33.40 -18.48 -13.13
N ILE A 22 33.00 -17.73 -14.18
CA ILE A 22 33.32 -17.79 -15.66
C ILE A 22 33.27 -19.15 -16.44
N GLY A 23 32.70 -19.31 -17.65
CA GLY A 23 31.89 -18.43 -18.54
C GLY A 23 32.02 -18.72 -20.07
N TYR A 24 31.10 -18.15 -20.89
CA TYR A 24 30.94 -18.16 -22.38
C TYR A 24 30.56 -19.49 -23.10
N GLY A 25 29.56 -19.58 -24.01
CA GLY A 25 28.46 -18.68 -24.43
C GLY A 25 27.97 -18.89 -25.89
N GLN A 26 26.69 -18.57 -26.25
CA GLN A 26 26.23 -18.13 -27.60
C GLN A 26 24.70 -17.88 -27.76
N SER A 27 24.33 -16.66 -28.21
CA SER A 27 23.07 -15.91 -28.01
C SER A 27 21.70 -16.41 -28.49
N ASN A 28 20.67 -16.20 -27.66
CA ASN A 28 19.29 -15.71 -27.97
C ASN A 28 18.56 -15.23 -26.67
N PRO A 29 17.48 -14.42 -26.75
CA PRO A 29 17.24 -13.31 -25.79
C PRO A 29 16.39 -13.60 -24.51
N LEU A 30 16.39 -12.60 -23.61
CA LEU A 30 16.06 -12.60 -22.16
C LEU A 30 15.48 -11.20 -21.73
N LEU A 31 15.02 -10.85 -20.51
CA LEU A 31 14.80 -11.50 -19.18
C LEU A 31 13.83 -10.64 -18.30
N GLU A 32 13.66 -11.00 -17.02
CA GLU A 32 13.12 -10.15 -15.94
C GLU A 32 14.15 -9.17 -15.35
N LEU A 33 13.66 -8.09 -14.71
CA LEU A 33 14.51 -7.12 -14.02
C LEU A 33 14.95 -7.65 -12.64
N GLY A 34 16.24 -7.97 -12.52
CA GLY A 34 16.83 -8.59 -11.33
C GLY A 34 17.91 -9.62 -11.70
N THR A 35 17.81 -10.21 -12.90
CA THR A 35 18.85 -11.09 -13.45
C THR A 35 19.68 -10.36 -14.52
N PRO A 36 21.02 -10.26 -14.39
CA PRO A 36 21.87 -9.71 -15.45
C PRO A 36 21.89 -10.64 -16.67
N VAL A 37 21.41 -10.14 -17.81
CA VAL A 37 21.44 -10.83 -19.11
C VAL A 37 22.88 -11.10 -19.52
N ASN A 38 23.24 -12.39 -19.61
CA ASN A 38 24.56 -12.83 -20.08
C ASN A 38 24.43 -13.89 -21.18
N ASN A 39 25.53 -14.11 -21.92
CA ASN A 39 25.57 -14.91 -23.14
C ASN A 39 25.44 -16.44 -22.92
N GLU A 40 24.85 -16.91 -21.82
CA GLU A 40 24.71 -18.34 -21.44
C GLU A 40 23.35 -18.74 -20.85
N THR A 41 22.65 -17.83 -20.14
CA THR A 41 21.35 -18.10 -19.47
C THR A 41 20.09 -18.02 -20.37
N LEU A 42 20.17 -17.24 -21.45
CA LEU A 42 19.99 -17.63 -22.87
C LEU A 42 19.19 -18.91 -23.23
N PRO A 43 18.51 -18.94 -24.40
CA PRO A 43 17.36 -19.79 -24.80
C PRO A 43 16.41 -20.45 -23.78
N GLN A 44 16.74 -20.51 -22.50
CA GLN A 44 16.18 -21.47 -21.54
C GLN A 44 15.15 -20.81 -20.63
N LEU A 45 15.29 -19.51 -20.40
CA LEU A 45 14.20 -18.64 -19.96
C LEU A 45 13.18 -18.35 -21.09
N ALA A 46 13.55 -18.66 -22.34
CA ALA A 46 12.79 -18.25 -23.54
C ALA A 46 11.63 -19.20 -23.94
N SER A 47 11.22 -20.14 -23.07
CA SER A 47 10.05 -21.01 -23.30
C SER A 47 8.96 -20.95 -22.22
N GLU A 48 8.89 -19.83 -21.48
CA GLU A 48 7.89 -19.51 -20.44
C GLU A 48 8.03 -20.37 -19.15
N SER A 49 8.01 -19.76 -17.96
CA SER A 49 7.97 -20.54 -16.71
C SER A 49 6.68 -21.37 -16.71
N ILE A 50 6.74 -22.66 -16.37
CA ILE A 50 5.56 -23.53 -16.48
C ILE A 50 4.34 -22.98 -15.70
N PRO A 51 4.48 -22.35 -14.51
CA PRO A 51 3.39 -21.61 -13.85
C PRO A 51 2.87 -20.45 -14.70
N TYR A 52 3.74 -19.56 -15.17
CA TYR A 52 3.35 -18.37 -15.95
C TYR A 52 2.72 -18.76 -17.30
N ALA A 53 3.28 -19.75 -17.99
CA ALA A 53 2.76 -20.33 -19.23
C ALA A 53 1.33 -20.88 -19.05
N ARG A 54 1.05 -21.52 -17.91
CA ARG A 54 -0.26 -22.10 -17.59
C ARG A 54 -1.26 -21.08 -17.08
N LEU A 55 -0.85 -20.12 -16.26
CA LEU A 55 -1.69 -18.97 -15.90
C LEU A 55 -2.03 -18.14 -17.17
N ARG A 56 -1.08 -17.99 -18.10
CA ARG A 56 -1.30 -17.41 -19.43
C ARG A 56 -2.14 -18.30 -20.35
N ALA A 57 -2.24 -19.61 -20.09
CA ALA A 57 -3.18 -20.50 -20.78
C ALA A 57 -4.59 -20.42 -20.19
N ALA A 58 -4.74 -20.23 -18.89
CA ALA A 58 -6.01 -19.84 -18.26
C ALA A 58 -6.49 -18.47 -18.77
N ASP A 59 -5.59 -17.50 -18.99
CA ASP A 59 -5.90 -16.27 -19.74
C ASP A 59 -6.36 -16.56 -21.19
N ARG A 60 -5.89 -17.62 -21.87
CA ARG A 60 -6.45 -17.99 -23.19
C ARG A 60 -7.89 -18.51 -23.10
N GLU A 61 -8.25 -19.19 -22.01
CA GLU A 61 -9.63 -19.57 -21.73
C GLU A 61 -10.47 -18.30 -21.44
N TYR A 62 -9.95 -17.36 -20.65
CA TYR A 62 -10.56 -16.05 -20.42
C TYR A 62 -10.72 -15.22 -21.71
N ARG A 63 -9.76 -15.26 -22.64
CA ARG A 63 -9.84 -14.61 -23.96
C ARG A 63 -10.96 -15.13 -24.83
N SER A 64 -11.48 -16.35 -24.60
CA SER A 64 -12.70 -16.81 -25.28
C SER A 64 -13.93 -15.96 -24.94
N THR A 65 -13.89 -15.22 -23.82
CA THR A 65 -14.91 -14.25 -23.39
C THR A 65 -14.67 -12.83 -23.91
N GLY A 66 -13.61 -12.60 -24.71
CA GLY A 66 -13.31 -11.31 -25.35
C GLY A 66 -12.50 -10.32 -24.51
N ARG A 67 -12.03 -10.71 -23.32
CA ARG A 67 -11.12 -9.91 -22.47
C ARG A 67 -9.75 -10.57 -22.41
N ALA A 68 -8.68 -9.79 -22.55
CA ALA A 68 -7.29 -10.31 -22.57
C ALA A 68 -6.56 -9.89 -21.29
N GLY A 69 -6.68 -10.71 -20.25
CA GLY A 69 -6.19 -10.43 -18.91
C GLY A 69 -4.77 -10.97 -18.70
N SER A 70 -3.74 -10.20 -19.04
CA SER A 70 -2.37 -10.59 -18.70
C SER A 70 -2.21 -10.73 -17.18
N ILE A 71 -1.53 -11.78 -16.73
CA ILE A 71 -1.16 -11.99 -15.34
C ILE A 71 -0.19 -10.87 -14.89
N ALA A 72 -0.48 -10.26 -13.75
CA ALA A 72 0.28 -9.18 -13.12
C ALA A 72 1.24 -9.70 -12.03
N ALA A 73 0.87 -10.76 -11.30
CA ALA A 73 1.70 -11.42 -10.29
C ALA A 73 1.27 -12.87 -10.06
N PHE A 74 2.12 -13.67 -9.41
CA PHE A 74 1.78 -15.03 -8.97
C PHE A 74 2.53 -15.40 -7.67
N ALA A 75 1.93 -16.29 -6.89
CA ALA A 75 2.49 -16.87 -5.67
C ALA A 75 2.10 -18.35 -5.57
N SER A 76 2.85 -19.13 -4.80
CA SER A 76 2.53 -20.52 -4.43
C SER A 76 2.53 -20.62 -2.90
N LEU A 77 1.58 -21.41 -2.37
CA LEU A 77 1.36 -21.64 -0.94
C LEU A 77 1.74 -23.08 -0.54
N ASP A 78 2.40 -23.81 -1.44
CA ASP A 78 2.73 -25.22 -1.28
C ASP A 78 4.15 -25.54 -1.78
N ASP A 79 4.40 -26.80 -2.13
CA ASP A 79 5.66 -27.28 -2.69
C ASP A 79 5.96 -26.80 -4.13
N GLY A 80 5.20 -25.82 -4.62
CA GLY A 80 5.29 -25.32 -6.00
C GLY A 80 4.44 -26.15 -6.97
N THR A 81 3.44 -26.90 -6.49
CA THR A 81 2.50 -27.64 -7.33
C THR A 81 1.25 -26.85 -7.66
N THR A 82 0.80 -25.94 -6.78
CA THR A 82 -0.29 -24.99 -7.09
C THR A 82 0.15 -23.53 -6.97
N TYR A 83 -0.50 -22.69 -7.77
CA TYR A 83 -0.21 -21.26 -7.84
C TYR A 83 -1.49 -20.44 -7.90
N TRP A 84 -1.48 -19.33 -7.19
CA TRP A 84 -2.39 -18.22 -7.35
C TRP A 84 -1.77 -17.18 -8.28
N GLY A 85 -2.56 -16.65 -9.22
CA GLY A 85 -2.13 -15.60 -10.15
C GLY A 85 -3.13 -14.48 -10.22
N LEU A 86 -2.68 -13.24 -9.98
CA LEU A 86 -3.49 -12.03 -10.11
C LEU A 86 -3.48 -11.56 -11.57
N SER A 87 -4.65 -11.37 -12.19
CA SER A 87 -4.78 -10.74 -13.51
C SER A 87 -4.83 -9.21 -13.41
N ARG A 88 -4.58 -8.51 -14.54
CA ARG A 88 -4.78 -7.05 -14.62
C ARG A 88 -6.24 -6.61 -14.46
N ASP A 89 -7.20 -7.51 -14.62
CA ASP A 89 -8.63 -7.24 -14.44
C ASP A 89 -9.08 -7.48 -12.98
N ALA A 90 -8.14 -7.53 -12.03
CA ALA A 90 -8.37 -7.81 -10.61
C ALA A 90 -9.10 -9.16 -10.37
N ILE A 91 -8.66 -10.21 -11.06
CA ILE A 91 -9.16 -11.58 -10.89
C ILE A 91 -8.00 -12.46 -10.39
N LEU A 92 -8.25 -13.21 -9.32
CA LEU A 92 -7.36 -14.28 -8.85
C LEU A 92 -7.68 -15.58 -9.57
N HIS A 93 -6.65 -16.22 -10.11
CA HIS A 93 -6.72 -17.54 -10.76
C HIS A 93 -5.93 -18.56 -9.93
N PHE A 94 -6.52 -19.71 -9.63
CA PHE A 94 -5.82 -20.83 -8.99
C PHE A 94 -5.56 -21.93 -10.01
N VAL A 95 -4.32 -22.43 -10.09
CA VAL A 95 -3.91 -23.44 -11.07
C VAL A 95 -3.03 -24.53 -10.45
N ASN A 96 -3.12 -25.75 -10.98
CA ASN A 96 -2.18 -26.83 -10.70
C ASN A 96 -1.14 -26.98 -11.83
N VAL A 97 0.12 -26.80 -11.45
CA VAL A 97 1.31 -26.81 -12.32
C VAL A 97 1.97 -28.21 -12.41
N GLY A 98 1.47 -29.19 -11.65
CA GLY A 98 1.55 -30.60 -12.04
C GLY A 98 0.59 -30.89 -13.21
N GLU A 99 -0.71 -30.90 -12.91
CA GLU A 99 -1.81 -31.48 -13.71
C GLU A 99 -2.18 -30.77 -15.03
N ARG A 100 -1.72 -29.53 -15.24
CA ARG A 100 -2.11 -28.63 -16.36
C ARG A 100 -3.56 -28.18 -16.26
N ARG A 101 -4.01 -27.92 -15.03
CA ARG A 101 -5.42 -27.71 -14.71
C ARG A 101 -5.64 -26.33 -14.10
N HIS A 102 -6.64 -25.62 -14.60
CA HIS A 102 -7.22 -24.46 -13.92
C HIS A 102 -8.22 -24.95 -12.87
N LEU A 103 -8.08 -24.45 -11.63
CA LEU A 103 -8.85 -24.90 -10.46
C LEU A 103 -9.98 -23.92 -10.11
N GLY A 104 -9.85 -22.64 -10.46
CA GLY A 104 -10.91 -21.65 -10.34
C GLY A 104 -10.43 -20.22 -10.55
N SER A 105 -11.39 -19.32 -10.77
CA SER A 105 -11.19 -17.87 -10.85
C SER A 105 -12.12 -17.17 -9.87
N TRP A 106 -11.63 -16.16 -9.17
CA TRP A 106 -12.42 -15.31 -8.27
C TRP A 106 -12.13 -13.84 -8.56
N PRO A 107 -13.15 -13.03 -8.92
CA PRO A 107 -12.96 -11.59 -8.98
C PRO A 107 -12.68 -11.06 -7.58
N LEU A 108 -11.90 -9.98 -7.50
CA LEU A 108 -11.73 -9.24 -6.26
C LEU A 108 -12.91 -8.28 -6.13
N ASP A 109 -13.85 -8.62 -5.24
CA ASP A 109 -15.02 -7.81 -4.95
C ASP A 109 -14.64 -6.53 -4.16
N THR A 110 -15.47 -5.49 -4.27
CA THR A 110 -15.27 -4.27 -3.50
C THR A 110 -15.64 -4.50 -2.03
N TYR A 111 -14.66 -4.27 -1.15
CA TYR A 111 -14.90 -4.25 0.28
C TYR A 111 -15.80 -3.07 0.66
N ARG A 112 -16.58 -3.19 1.75
CA ARG A 112 -17.63 -2.20 2.07
C ARG A 112 -17.29 -1.24 3.20
N GLN A 113 -16.22 -1.54 3.94
CA GLN A 113 -15.90 -0.90 5.22
C GLN A 113 -14.53 -0.20 5.18
N TYR A 114 -14.17 0.38 4.03
CA TYR A 114 -13.03 1.29 3.93
C TYR A 114 -13.21 2.44 4.91
N ALA A 115 -12.19 2.70 5.73
CA ALA A 115 -12.08 3.88 6.58
C ALA A 115 -10.92 4.77 6.08
N VAL A 116 -11.17 6.07 5.95
CA VAL A 116 -10.15 7.10 5.62
C VAL A 116 -10.37 8.32 6.51
N LEU A 117 -9.31 9.08 6.79
CA LEU A 117 -9.43 10.34 7.51
C LEU A 117 -10.15 11.35 6.60
N TRP A 118 -11.05 12.15 7.17
CA TRP A 118 -11.87 13.11 6.42
C TRP A 118 -11.00 14.16 5.69
N GLY A 119 -9.83 14.48 6.25
CA GLY A 119 -8.80 15.33 5.64
C GLY A 119 -8.12 14.77 4.38
N GLU A 120 -8.30 13.50 4.03
CA GLU A 120 -7.80 12.89 2.78
C GLU A 120 -8.74 13.10 1.59
N SER A 121 -9.86 13.82 1.79
CA SER A 121 -10.71 14.22 0.67
C SER A 121 -9.90 15.16 -0.26
N PRO A 122 -9.69 14.82 -1.55
CA PRO A 122 -8.90 15.68 -2.43
C PRO A 122 -9.48 17.09 -2.46
N GLN A 123 -8.62 18.10 -2.31
CA GLN A 123 -9.04 19.47 -2.08
C GLN A 123 -9.86 20.02 -3.25
N ALA A 124 -9.55 19.58 -4.48
CA ALA A 124 -10.37 19.87 -5.66
C ALA A 124 -11.70 19.08 -5.74
N ALA A 125 -11.79 17.86 -5.19
CA ALA A 125 -12.93 16.98 -5.41
C ALA A 125 -14.25 17.58 -4.90
N HIS A 126 -14.22 18.26 -3.74
CA HIS A 126 -15.39 18.97 -3.21
C HIS A 126 -15.81 20.18 -4.05
N MET A 127 -14.90 20.80 -4.82
CA MET A 127 -15.27 21.92 -5.70
C MET A 127 -16.17 21.49 -6.86
N PHE A 128 -16.10 20.22 -7.29
CA PHE A 128 -16.92 19.66 -8.37
C PHE A 128 -18.33 19.22 -7.92
N HIS A 129 -18.55 18.97 -6.63
CA HIS A 129 -19.82 18.45 -6.13
C HIS A 129 -20.92 19.51 -5.95
N ARG A 130 -20.64 20.81 -6.09
CA ARG A 130 -21.66 21.87 -6.11
C ARG A 130 -21.41 22.84 -7.28
N PRO A 131 -22.41 23.16 -8.12
CA PRO A 131 -22.25 24.16 -9.19
C PRO A 131 -21.82 25.56 -8.70
N GLU A 132 -22.00 25.85 -7.41
CA GLU A 132 -21.61 27.12 -6.78
C GLU A 132 -20.22 27.09 -6.14
N SER A 133 -19.62 25.91 -5.88
CA SER A 133 -18.31 25.80 -5.21
C SER A 133 -17.12 26.18 -6.08
N PHE A 134 -17.28 26.30 -7.40
CA PHE A 134 -16.27 26.91 -8.29
C PHE A 134 -15.93 28.38 -7.96
N LYS A 135 -16.64 29.00 -7.00
CA LYS A 135 -16.33 30.34 -6.46
C LYS A 135 -15.72 30.32 -5.05
N GLN A 136 -15.61 29.17 -4.41
CA GLN A 136 -14.96 29.04 -3.09
C GLN A 136 -13.49 28.72 -3.29
N LYS A 137 -12.60 29.51 -2.66
CA LYS A 137 -11.15 29.44 -2.94
C LYS A 137 -10.48 28.20 -2.34
N TYR A 138 -11.06 27.65 -1.28
CA TYR A 138 -10.61 26.46 -0.53
C TYR A 138 -11.77 26.11 0.41
N TRP A 139 -11.96 24.84 0.76
CA TRP A 139 -12.78 24.48 1.91
C TRP A 139 -11.87 23.98 3.02
N THR A 140 -12.01 24.55 4.22
CA THR A 140 -11.40 23.97 5.40
C THR A 140 -12.15 22.71 5.77
N VAL A 141 -11.40 21.64 5.96
CA VAL A 141 -11.85 20.46 6.66
C VAL A 141 -11.85 20.80 8.16
N ASP A 142 -13.04 20.90 8.76
CA ASP A 142 -13.20 21.32 10.16
C ASP A 142 -12.59 20.33 11.16
N ASP A 143 -12.70 19.03 10.88
CA ASP A 143 -12.02 17.95 11.58
C ASP A 143 -11.29 17.05 10.57
N PRO A 144 -9.95 17.14 10.46
CA PRO A 144 -9.17 16.29 9.57
C PRO A 144 -8.94 14.87 10.11
N ALA A 145 -9.19 14.61 11.40
CA ALA A 145 -8.99 13.32 12.06
C ALA A 145 -10.25 12.43 12.07
N ALA A 146 -11.45 13.03 11.99
CA ALA A 146 -12.71 12.30 11.84
C ALA A 146 -12.66 11.27 10.69
N PHE A 147 -13.17 10.07 10.91
CA PHE A 147 -13.21 9.04 9.86
C PHE A 147 -14.42 9.17 8.94
N ARG A 148 -14.20 8.96 7.63
CA ARG A 148 -15.24 8.58 6.67
C ARG A 148 -15.22 7.07 6.50
N VAL A 149 -16.41 6.44 6.54
CA VAL A 149 -16.57 5.00 6.31
C VAL A 149 -17.52 4.76 5.13
N GLY A 150 -17.16 3.82 4.25
CA GLY A 150 -18.04 3.32 3.18
C GLY A 150 -17.29 3.10 1.85
N PRO A 151 -17.94 2.51 0.82
CA PRO A 151 -17.30 2.24 -0.46
C PRO A 151 -16.97 3.53 -1.25
N ASP A 152 -17.78 4.58 -1.10
CA ASP A 152 -17.65 5.83 -1.88
C ASP A 152 -16.62 6.81 -1.29
N VAL A 153 -15.97 6.48 -0.17
CA VAL A 153 -14.96 7.34 0.48
C VAL A 153 -13.60 7.28 -0.21
N VAL A 154 -13.42 6.30 -1.12
CA VAL A 154 -12.17 6.03 -1.83
C VAL A 154 -12.05 6.95 -3.05
N TRP A 155 -11.24 8.00 -2.94
CA TRP A 155 -10.70 8.63 -4.14
C TRP A 155 -9.61 7.73 -4.73
N SER A 156 -10.01 6.85 -5.65
CA SER A 156 -9.07 6.11 -6.47
C SER A 156 -8.59 7.00 -7.61
N ALA A 157 -7.38 7.55 -7.49
CA ALA A 157 -6.65 7.98 -8.68
C ALA A 157 -6.58 6.77 -9.63
N PRO A 158 -6.86 6.92 -10.94
CA PRO A 158 -6.87 5.79 -11.85
C PRO A 158 -5.54 5.02 -11.75
N PRO A 159 -5.55 3.66 -11.70
CA PRO A 159 -4.47 2.81 -11.15
C PRO A 159 -3.15 2.81 -11.94
N VAL A 160 -2.97 3.75 -12.85
CA VAL A 160 -1.78 3.98 -13.67
C VAL A 160 -0.65 4.61 -12.84
N TYR A 161 -0.95 5.38 -11.79
CA TYR A 161 0.03 6.25 -11.10
C TYR A 161 0.68 5.68 -9.84
N ALA A 162 0.12 4.64 -9.21
CA ALA A 162 0.67 4.10 -7.95
C ALA A 162 2.02 3.38 -8.09
N ARG A 163 2.40 2.95 -9.30
CA ARG A 163 3.58 2.11 -9.58
C ARG A 163 4.95 2.75 -9.29
N GLU A 164 4.97 4.05 -9.04
CA GLU A 164 6.19 4.84 -8.82
C GLU A 164 6.26 5.50 -7.43
N ARG A 165 5.21 5.41 -6.61
CA ARG A 165 5.09 6.16 -5.34
C ARG A 165 5.09 5.32 -4.05
N VAL A 166 5.19 4.00 -4.19
CA VAL A 166 5.18 3.01 -3.09
C VAL A 166 6.11 1.83 -3.42
N GLY A 167 7.29 2.16 -3.93
CA GLY A 167 8.35 1.23 -4.29
C GLY A 167 7.90 -0.03 -5.04
N CYS A 168 8.42 -1.18 -4.62
CA CYS A 168 8.17 -2.47 -5.26
C CYS A 168 6.95 -3.21 -4.73
N LEU A 169 6.28 -2.72 -3.68
CA LEU A 169 5.06 -3.35 -3.15
C LEU A 169 3.95 -3.38 -4.21
N ALA A 170 3.82 -2.30 -5.00
CA ALA A 170 2.93 -2.21 -6.15
C ALA A 170 3.47 -2.87 -7.44
N ARG A 171 4.74 -3.31 -7.46
CA ARG A 171 5.36 -4.02 -8.61
C ARG A 171 5.22 -5.53 -8.48
N ASN A 172 5.32 -6.05 -7.25
CA ASN A 172 5.03 -7.42 -6.88
C ASN A 172 3.75 -7.43 -6.03
N PRO A 173 2.56 -7.25 -6.63
CA PRO A 173 1.31 -6.97 -5.90
C PRO A 173 0.67 -8.17 -5.17
N LEU A 174 1.37 -9.30 -5.00
CA LEU A 174 0.81 -10.51 -4.38
C LEU A 174 1.81 -11.12 -3.39
N ARG A 175 1.36 -11.25 -2.14
CA ARG A 175 2.04 -11.85 -0.98
C ARG A 175 1.10 -12.86 -0.33
N TYR A 176 1.56 -13.54 0.70
CA TYR A 176 0.73 -14.45 1.49
C TYR A 176 1.23 -14.60 2.93
N GLY A 177 0.37 -15.14 3.78
CA GLY A 177 0.63 -15.47 5.18
C GLY A 177 -0.69 -15.72 5.93
N ASP A 178 -0.64 -16.44 7.04
CA ASP A 178 -1.74 -16.55 8.01
C ASP A 178 -1.97 -15.17 8.67
N VAL A 179 -3.05 -14.48 8.28
CA VAL A 179 -3.36 -13.13 8.77
C VAL A 179 -4.47 -13.15 9.83
N ASN A 180 -5.26 -14.22 9.87
CA ASN A 180 -6.38 -14.41 10.80
C ASN A 180 -6.14 -15.51 11.85
N ASP A 181 -4.90 -15.96 12.05
CA ASP A 181 -4.50 -17.00 13.04
C ASP A 181 -5.32 -18.30 12.93
N THR A 182 -5.72 -18.67 11.71
CA THR A 182 -6.47 -19.92 11.44
C THR A 182 -5.57 -21.10 11.07
N GLY A 183 -4.30 -20.83 10.76
CA GLY A 183 -3.34 -21.82 10.25
C GLY A 183 -3.36 -22.02 8.73
N ASP A 184 -4.27 -21.35 8.00
CA ASP A 184 -4.30 -21.29 6.54
C ASP A 184 -3.72 -19.95 6.05
N ASP A 185 -2.94 -19.95 4.96
CA ASP A 185 -2.41 -18.70 4.39
C ASP A 185 -3.49 -17.92 3.61
N GLU A 186 -3.70 -16.65 3.97
CA GLU A 186 -4.34 -15.64 3.13
C GLU A 186 -3.42 -15.18 2.00
N LEU A 187 -4.02 -14.65 0.92
CA LEU A 187 -3.31 -13.81 -0.04
C LEU A 187 -3.42 -12.34 0.37
N VAL A 188 -2.29 -11.64 0.42
CA VAL A 188 -2.21 -10.19 0.69
C VAL A 188 -1.84 -9.47 -0.60
N LEU A 189 -2.76 -8.66 -1.11
CA LEU A 189 -2.67 -8.02 -2.41
C LEU A 189 -2.45 -6.51 -2.28
N PHE A 190 -1.60 -5.94 -3.13
CA PHE A 190 -1.31 -4.51 -3.21
C PHE A 190 -1.70 -3.97 -4.58
N ILE A 191 -2.94 -3.48 -4.70
CA ILE A 191 -3.54 -3.12 -5.98
C ILE A 191 -3.74 -1.61 -6.04
N GLY A 192 -2.79 -0.93 -6.71
CA GLY A 192 -2.76 0.52 -6.73
C GLY A 192 -2.50 1.09 -5.33
N ASN A 193 -3.48 1.83 -4.81
CA ASN A 193 -3.45 2.43 -3.48
C ASN A 193 -4.08 1.53 -2.39
N GLU A 194 -4.65 0.39 -2.77
CA GLU A 194 -5.35 -0.53 -1.88
C GLU A 194 -4.49 -1.71 -1.43
N ILE A 195 -4.63 -2.08 -0.17
CA ILE A 195 -4.33 -3.41 0.32
C ILE A 195 -5.62 -4.21 0.36
N GLN A 196 -5.59 -5.46 -0.07
CA GLN A 196 -6.71 -6.40 0.05
C GLN A 196 -6.20 -7.71 0.64
N ILE A 197 -7.00 -8.37 1.47
CA ILE A 197 -6.71 -9.68 2.04
C ILE A 197 -7.78 -10.64 1.51
N PHE A 198 -7.37 -11.72 0.86
CA PHE A 198 -8.25 -12.72 0.27
C PHE A 198 -8.04 -14.07 0.95
N SER A 199 -9.09 -14.60 1.58
CA SER A 199 -9.04 -15.92 2.20
C SER A 199 -9.00 -16.99 1.14
N THR A 200 -7.97 -17.83 1.19
CA THR A 200 -7.79 -18.93 0.25
C THR A 200 -8.73 -20.10 0.56
N THR A 201 -9.30 -20.17 1.75
CA THR A 201 -10.30 -21.18 2.15
C THR A 201 -11.72 -20.70 1.79
N GLU A 202 -12.12 -19.50 2.21
CA GLU A 202 -13.46 -18.93 1.93
C GLU A 202 -13.63 -18.41 0.48
N LYS A 203 -12.52 -18.23 -0.24
CA LYS A 203 -12.47 -17.74 -1.64
C LYS A 203 -13.10 -16.36 -1.84
N LYS A 204 -12.98 -15.47 -0.84
CA LYS A 204 -13.49 -14.09 -0.86
C LYS A 204 -12.46 -13.10 -0.31
N VAL A 205 -12.62 -11.83 -0.66
CA VAL A 205 -11.92 -10.72 0.02
C VAL A 205 -12.49 -10.61 1.45
N ILE A 206 -11.63 -10.73 2.46
CA ILE A 206 -12.00 -10.67 3.88
C ILE A 206 -11.68 -9.32 4.53
N PHE A 207 -10.85 -8.51 3.88
CA PHE A 207 -10.53 -7.14 4.29
C PHE A 207 -10.01 -6.34 3.09
N ALA A 208 -10.26 -5.03 3.06
CA ALA A 208 -9.46 -4.10 2.27
C ALA A 208 -9.38 -2.71 2.90
N ALA A 209 -8.31 -1.99 2.59
CA ALA A 209 -8.14 -0.59 2.96
C ALA A 209 -7.34 0.16 1.90
N ASN A 210 -7.50 1.47 1.81
CA ASN A 210 -6.45 2.29 1.19
C ASN A 210 -5.26 2.25 2.15
N TRP A 211 -4.08 1.84 1.73
CA TRP A 211 -2.89 1.85 2.59
C TRP A 211 -1.98 3.05 2.32
N VAL A 212 -2.11 3.65 1.13
CA VAL A 212 -1.50 4.92 0.74
C VAL A 212 -2.57 5.77 0.06
N ASN A 213 -2.52 7.08 0.25
CA ASN A 213 -3.33 8.02 -0.51
C ASN A 213 -2.54 9.32 -0.65
N GLN A 214 -2.35 9.82 -1.87
CA GLN A 214 -1.44 10.95 -2.12
C GLN A 214 -2.00 11.84 -3.22
N ASP A 215 -1.91 13.15 -2.98
CA ASP A 215 -2.32 14.19 -3.92
C ASP A 215 -1.15 15.13 -4.22
N ASP A 216 0.10 14.77 -3.94
CA ASP A 216 1.24 15.59 -4.42
C ASP A 216 1.47 15.38 -5.92
N VAL A 217 1.98 16.40 -6.62
CA VAL A 217 2.31 16.31 -8.05
C VAL A 217 3.55 15.44 -8.36
N GLY A 218 4.29 15.00 -7.34
CA GLY A 218 5.60 14.37 -7.46
C GLY A 218 6.73 15.38 -7.72
N ASP A 219 7.95 15.07 -7.25
CA ASP A 219 9.07 16.01 -7.19
C ASP A 219 9.43 16.63 -8.54
N VAL A 220 9.42 15.84 -9.63
CA VAL A 220 9.76 16.31 -10.98
C VAL A 220 8.76 17.35 -11.48
N ALA A 221 7.46 17.12 -11.28
CA ALA A 221 6.43 18.08 -11.68
C ALA A 221 6.42 19.31 -10.76
N ASN A 222 6.66 19.12 -9.45
CA ASN A 222 6.78 20.20 -8.48
C ASN A 222 7.94 21.16 -8.87
N ALA A 223 9.11 20.59 -9.17
CA ALA A 223 10.27 21.33 -9.64
C ALA A 223 10.00 22.04 -10.99
N ALA A 224 9.33 21.36 -11.93
CA ALA A 224 8.95 21.96 -13.21
C ALA A 224 8.01 23.16 -13.05
N ILE A 225 7.00 23.09 -12.16
CA ILE A 225 6.08 24.21 -11.87
C ILE A 225 6.84 25.38 -11.25
N ARG A 226 7.74 25.13 -10.29
CA ARG A 226 8.60 26.17 -9.67
C ARG A 226 9.48 26.90 -10.69
N GLN A 227 10.01 26.18 -11.68
CA GLN A 227 10.92 26.72 -12.70
C GLN A 227 10.20 27.35 -13.91
N ALA A 228 9.00 26.88 -14.27
CA ALA A 228 8.28 27.32 -15.48
C ALA A 228 8.00 28.82 -15.54
N GLY A 229 7.97 29.42 -16.74
CA GLY A 229 7.65 30.84 -16.94
C GLY A 229 6.22 31.21 -16.49
N SER A 230 5.94 32.50 -16.36
CA SER A 230 4.59 33.01 -16.03
C SER A 230 3.51 32.70 -17.08
N GLU A 231 3.90 32.21 -18.24
CA GLU A 231 3.00 31.68 -19.27
C GLU A 231 2.31 30.37 -18.83
N HIS A 232 2.88 29.63 -17.88
CA HIS A 232 2.24 28.47 -17.26
C HIS A 232 1.37 28.93 -16.07
N GLN A 233 0.05 28.91 -16.22
CA GLN A 233 -0.89 29.54 -15.28
C GLN A 233 -0.74 29.09 -13.82
N LEU A 234 -0.46 27.82 -13.57
CA LEU A 234 -0.21 27.31 -12.23
C LEU A 234 1.13 27.80 -11.64
N ALA A 235 2.15 28.00 -12.48
CA ALA A 235 3.45 28.55 -12.06
C ALA A 235 3.35 30.05 -11.78
N TYR A 236 2.49 30.76 -12.51
CA TYR A 236 2.13 32.14 -12.20
C TYR A 236 1.46 32.25 -10.83
N ARG A 237 0.41 31.45 -10.56
CA ARG A 237 -0.28 31.43 -9.25
C ARG A 237 0.64 31.03 -8.09
N TYR A 238 1.53 30.06 -8.30
CA TYR A 238 2.53 29.65 -7.32
C TYR A 238 3.42 30.83 -6.92
N ARG A 239 3.83 31.65 -7.89
CA ARG A 239 4.63 32.87 -7.65
C ARG A 239 3.82 34.01 -7.02
N GLU A 240 2.54 34.13 -7.32
CA GLU A 240 1.65 35.09 -6.64
C GLU A 240 1.48 34.77 -5.15
N GLN A 241 1.45 33.49 -4.78
CA GLN A 241 1.42 33.06 -3.38
C GLN A 241 2.79 33.23 -2.68
N GLY A 242 3.90 33.03 -3.38
CA GLY A 242 5.24 33.35 -2.90
C GLY A 242 5.66 32.56 -1.65
N GLU A 243 5.82 33.24 -0.52
CA GLU A 243 6.14 32.63 0.77
C GLU A 243 4.94 31.84 1.35
N ASP A 244 3.72 32.27 1.06
CA ASP A 244 2.47 31.55 1.41
C ASP A 244 2.18 30.37 0.47
N ALA A 245 3.02 30.14 -0.56
CA ALA A 245 2.86 28.99 -1.44
C ALA A 245 3.34 27.71 -0.74
N PRO A 246 2.66 26.57 -0.92
CA PRO A 246 3.06 25.30 -0.33
C PRO A 246 4.35 24.79 -0.97
N GLN A 247 5.15 24.06 -0.19
CA GLN A 247 6.37 23.43 -0.67
C GLN A 247 6.09 22.34 -1.72
N TYR A 248 5.01 21.57 -1.54
CA TYR A 248 4.53 20.55 -2.44
C TYR A 248 3.11 20.89 -2.88
N ILE A 249 2.90 20.94 -4.20
CA ILE A 249 1.64 21.36 -4.83
C ILE A 249 0.71 20.15 -4.99
N ALA A 250 -0.59 20.35 -4.81
CA ALA A 250 -1.59 19.31 -5.03
C ALA A 250 -1.85 19.01 -6.52
N GLU A 251 -1.90 17.73 -6.91
CA GLU A 251 -2.23 17.24 -8.25
C GLU A 251 -3.69 17.55 -8.60
N SER A 252 -4.59 17.43 -7.63
CA SER A 252 -6.00 17.78 -7.77
C SER A 252 -6.18 19.28 -8.14
N GLY A 253 -5.26 20.14 -7.70
CA GLY A 253 -5.16 21.56 -8.09
C GLY A 253 -4.80 21.79 -9.57
N ARG A 254 -4.13 20.83 -10.23
CA ARG A 254 -3.73 20.93 -11.66
C ARG A 254 -4.88 20.73 -12.65
N SER A 255 -6.03 20.23 -12.20
CA SER A 255 -7.20 20.05 -13.08
C SER A 255 -7.53 21.38 -13.79
N PRO A 256 -7.73 21.43 -15.12
CA PRO A 256 -7.98 22.69 -15.83
C PRO A 256 -9.20 23.48 -15.34
N ALA A 257 -10.17 22.82 -14.70
CA ALA A 257 -11.35 23.45 -14.11
C ALA A 257 -11.11 24.02 -12.69
N VAL A 258 -9.96 23.73 -12.08
CA VAL A 258 -9.51 24.24 -10.79
C VAL A 258 -8.34 25.19 -11.03
N ASN A 259 -7.23 24.64 -11.52
CA ASN A 259 -6.03 25.36 -11.94
C ASN A 259 -5.60 26.38 -10.88
N ASP A 260 -5.41 25.90 -9.64
CA ASP A 260 -5.03 26.69 -8.47
C ASP A 260 -3.96 25.96 -7.65
N VAL A 261 -3.20 26.72 -6.86
CA VAL A 261 -2.11 26.18 -6.05
C VAL A 261 -2.60 25.89 -4.65
N PHE A 262 -2.52 24.61 -4.30
CA PHE A 262 -3.04 24.01 -3.08
C PHE A 262 -1.97 23.16 -2.39
N PRO A 263 -1.94 23.09 -1.05
CA PRO A 263 -0.98 22.26 -0.33
C PRO A 263 -1.26 20.78 -0.61
N ALA A 264 -0.24 20.09 -1.13
CA ALA A 264 -0.30 18.65 -1.28
C ALA A 264 -0.51 17.96 0.07
N TRP A 265 -1.13 16.79 0.02
CA TRP A 265 -1.24 15.91 1.17
C TRP A 265 -0.78 14.49 0.82
N ARG A 266 -0.27 13.81 1.83
CA ARG A 266 0.14 12.40 1.80
C ARG A 266 -0.46 11.70 3.00
N ALA A 267 -1.08 10.56 2.81
CA ALA A 267 -1.61 9.73 3.87
C ALA A 267 -1.14 8.29 3.70
N PHE A 268 -0.84 7.66 4.83
CA PHE A 268 -0.34 6.29 4.91
C PHE A 268 -1.10 5.57 6.02
N ALA A 269 -1.19 4.24 5.92
CA ALA A 269 -1.65 3.38 6.99
C ALA A 269 -0.69 2.23 7.27
N LYS A 270 -0.62 1.88 8.55
CA LYS A 270 0.10 0.76 9.12
C LYS A 270 -0.93 -0.20 9.74
N PHE A 271 -0.77 -1.49 9.50
CA PHE A 271 -1.65 -2.54 9.98
C PHE A 271 -0.94 -3.39 11.04
N TYR A 272 -1.69 -3.75 12.07
CA TYR A 272 -1.29 -4.68 13.13
C TYR A 272 -2.36 -5.75 13.25
N PHE A 273 -1.94 -6.99 13.51
CA PHE A 273 -2.81 -8.16 13.56
C PHE A 273 -2.52 -8.93 14.86
N GLY A 274 -3.57 -9.50 15.46
CA GLY A 274 -3.49 -10.30 16.68
C GLY A 274 -4.77 -10.14 17.52
N ASP A 275 -4.87 -10.83 18.64
CA ASP A 275 -5.93 -10.59 19.63
C ASP A 275 -5.55 -9.34 20.45
N PHE A 276 -6.22 -8.21 20.20
CA PHE A 276 -5.95 -6.93 20.89
C PHE A 276 -6.81 -6.77 22.15
N ASN A 277 -8.06 -7.23 22.09
CA ASN A 277 -9.06 -7.04 23.14
C ASN A 277 -9.20 -8.22 24.15
N GLU A 278 -8.42 -9.29 23.97
CA GLU A 278 -8.39 -10.53 24.78
C GLU A 278 -9.64 -11.43 24.68
N ASP A 279 -10.44 -11.32 23.62
CA ASP A 279 -11.62 -12.19 23.40
C ASP A 279 -11.35 -13.48 22.63
N SER A 280 -10.08 -13.78 22.31
CA SER A 280 -9.63 -14.93 21.51
C SER A 280 -10.11 -14.94 20.05
N ARG A 281 -10.43 -13.77 19.49
CA ARG A 281 -10.63 -13.58 18.04
C ARG A 281 -9.51 -12.72 17.45
N PRO A 282 -9.20 -12.89 16.15
CA PRO A 282 -8.27 -12.02 15.45
C PRO A 282 -8.85 -10.61 15.31
N ASP A 283 -8.10 -9.62 15.78
CA ASP A 283 -8.33 -8.20 15.53
C ASP A 283 -7.31 -7.67 14.51
N LEU A 284 -7.69 -6.61 13.83
CA LEU A 284 -6.86 -5.83 12.91
C LEU A 284 -6.98 -4.35 13.29
N VAL A 285 -5.85 -3.76 13.69
CA VAL A 285 -5.74 -2.33 13.96
C VAL A 285 -5.07 -1.64 12.77
N MET A 286 -5.76 -0.68 12.16
CA MET A 286 -5.19 0.22 11.16
C MET A 286 -4.87 1.56 11.82
N TRP A 287 -3.59 1.89 11.94
CA TRP A 287 -3.12 3.23 12.29
C TRP A 287 -2.95 4.04 11.01
N ARG A 288 -3.63 5.17 10.90
CA ARG A 288 -3.59 6.05 9.73
C ARG A 288 -3.04 7.42 10.09
N LYS A 289 -2.16 7.97 9.25
CA LYS A 289 -1.59 9.31 9.40
C LYS A 289 -1.76 10.11 8.13
N LEU A 290 -2.12 11.38 8.29
CA LEU A 290 -2.27 12.38 7.23
C LEU A 290 -1.26 13.50 7.44
N PHE A 291 -0.54 13.82 6.38
CA PHE A 291 0.48 14.85 6.31
C PHE A 291 0.10 15.90 5.26
N GLU A 292 0.29 17.18 5.57
CA GLU A 292 0.06 18.30 4.63
C GLU A 292 1.36 19.07 4.39
N SER A 293 1.55 19.55 3.17
CA SER A 293 2.74 20.33 2.78
C SER A 293 2.91 21.54 3.70
N ARG A 294 4.15 21.74 4.17
CA ARG A 294 4.60 23.01 4.75
C ARG A 294 4.54 24.14 3.72
N LEU A 295 4.62 25.39 4.18
CA LEU A 295 4.71 26.59 3.34
C LEU A 295 6.17 26.93 3.00
N ASN A 296 6.41 27.72 1.95
CA ASN A 296 7.76 28.19 1.64
C ASN A 296 8.31 29.18 2.69
N SER A 297 7.45 29.76 3.52
CA SER A 297 7.80 30.54 4.71
C SER A 297 8.30 29.69 5.90
N ASP A 298 7.98 28.38 5.93
CA ASP A 298 8.46 27.48 6.98
C ASP A 298 9.96 27.21 6.82
N SER A 299 10.70 27.26 7.93
CA SER A 299 12.14 26.94 7.94
C SER A 299 12.45 25.44 7.79
N GLU A 300 11.45 24.59 7.99
CA GLU A 300 11.55 23.13 7.85
C GLU A 300 10.98 22.68 6.49
N GLY A 301 11.68 21.76 5.83
CA GLY A 301 11.27 21.23 4.52
C GLY A 301 10.25 20.08 4.64
N GLY A 302 9.37 19.93 3.65
CA GLY A 302 8.48 18.77 3.55
C GLY A 302 7.04 19.03 3.98
N PHE A 303 6.53 18.17 4.85
CA PHE A 303 5.15 18.07 5.30
C PHE A 303 5.09 18.12 6.83
N TYR A 304 3.92 18.37 7.40
CA TYR A 304 3.67 18.24 8.84
C TYR A 304 2.50 17.27 9.09
N LYS A 305 2.52 16.53 10.20
CA LYS A 305 1.41 15.67 10.63
C LYS A 305 0.17 16.53 10.90
N LYS A 306 -0.82 16.46 10.01
CA LYS A 306 -2.08 17.22 10.06
C LYS A 306 -3.17 16.50 10.83
N ALA A 307 -3.21 15.17 10.75
CA ALA A 307 -4.10 14.32 11.52
C ALA A 307 -3.56 12.89 11.65
N GLN A 308 -4.07 12.15 12.61
CA GLN A 308 -3.95 10.70 12.68
C GLN A 308 -5.21 10.09 13.30
N GLY A 309 -5.36 8.79 13.16
CA GLY A 309 -6.41 8.03 13.84
C GLY A 309 -6.15 6.54 13.76
N LEU A 310 -6.78 5.79 14.66
CA LEU A 310 -6.72 4.35 14.78
C LEU A 310 -8.10 3.75 14.46
N VAL A 311 -8.12 2.65 13.72
CA VAL A 311 -9.37 1.95 13.35
C VAL A 311 -9.24 0.48 13.74
N HIS A 312 -10.21 0.00 14.52
CA HIS A 312 -10.31 -1.39 14.95
C HIS A 312 -11.29 -2.16 14.06
N TYR A 313 -10.85 -3.32 13.56
CA TYR A 313 -11.68 -4.33 12.93
C TYR A 313 -11.53 -5.65 13.68
N ALA A 314 -12.62 -6.34 13.99
CA ALA A 314 -12.61 -7.68 14.57
C ALA A 314 -13.02 -8.71 13.51
N PHE A 315 -12.47 -9.93 13.56
CA PHE A 315 -12.82 -10.99 12.64
C PHE A 315 -14.14 -11.67 13.04
N VAL A 316 -15.16 -11.54 12.18
CA VAL A 316 -16.54 -12.01 12.40
C VAL A 316 -17.07 -12.65 11.12
N ASP A 317 -17.61 -13.87 11.22
CA ASP A 317 -18.23 -14.62 10.11
C ASP A 317 -17.35 -14.70 8.83
N GLY A 318 -16.04 -14.83 9.03
CA GLY A 318 -15.05 -14.97 7.97
C GLY A 318 -14.62 -13.65 7.29
N GLU A 319 -14.94 -12.49 7.87
CA GLU A 319 -14.51 -11.17 7.39
C GLU A 319 -14.02 -10.30 8.56
N TYR A 320 -13.08 -9.39 8.31
CA TYR A 320 -12.79 -8.31 9.25
C TYR A 320 -13.91 -7.27 9.15
N VAL A 321 -14.51 -6.94 10.30
CA VAL A 321 -15.64 -6.02 10.42
C VAL A 321 -15.25 -4.86 11.34
N LEU A 322 -15.48 -3.63 10.87
CA LEU A 322 -15.23 -2.40 11.62
C LEU A 322 -15.99 -2.41 12.95
N GLN A 323 -15.29 -2.10 14.03
CA GLN A 323 -15.85 -1.99 15.37
C GLN A 323 -16.01 -0.53 15.80
N GLU A 324 -17.00 -0.28 16.65
CA GLU A 324 -17.10 0.96 17.42
C GLU A 324 -16.21 0.76 18.67
N THR A 325 -15.09 1.49 18.73
CA THR A 325 -14.07 1.36 19.78
C THR A 325 -13.43 2.73 19.99
N GLU A 326 -13.31 3.15 21.25
CA GLU A 326 -12.73 4.45 21.60
C GLU A 326 -11.23 4.49 21.23
N GLN A 327 -10.71 5.67 20.88
CA GLN A 327 -9.31 5.78 20.43
C GLN A 327 -8.34 5.42 21.55
N GLU A 328 -8.68 5.79 22.79
CA GLU A 328 -7.90 5.54 24.00
C GLU A 328 -7.69 4.03 24.26
N ASP A 329 -8.71 3.20 23.99
CA ASP A 329 -8.60 1.74 24.12
C ASP A 329 -7.60 1.17 23.10
N ILE A 330 -7.71 1.59 21.83
CA ILE A 330 -6.81 1.11 20.76
C ILE A 330 -5.36 1.59 21.01
N VAL A 331 -5.18 2.82 21.50
CA VAL A 331 -3.87 3.35 21.91
C VAL A 331 -3.29 2.52 23.05
N SER A 332 -4.08 2.15 24.06
CA SER A 332 -3.63 1.25 25.14
C SER A 332 -3.19 -0.09 24.57
N TRP A 333 -3.99 -0.72 23.71
CA TRP A 333 -3.68 -2.04 23.13
C TRP A 333 -2.35 -2.09 22.37
N LEU A 334 -2.00 -1.01 21.67
CA LEU A 334 -0.71 -0.88 21.00
C LEU A 334 0.43 -0.61 22.00
N ALA A 335 0.21 0.25 22.99
CA ALA A 335 1.18 0.56 24.04
C ALA A 335 1.54 -0.66 24.90
N ASP A 336 0.53 -1.43 25.33
CA ASP A 336 0.67 -2.66 26.15
C ASP A 336 1.46 -3.77 25.42
N ARG A 337 1.63 -3.65 24.10
CA ARG A 337 2.35 -4.60 23.23
C ARG A 337 3.65 -4.01 22.66
N ASP A 338 4.10 -2.86 23.15
CA ASP A 338 5.26 -2.10 22.66
C ASP A 338 5.22 -1.84 21.13
N LEU A 339 4.03 -1.60 20.56
CA LEU A 339 3.81 -1.40 19.13
C LEU A 339 3.86 0.09 18.73
N THR A 340 4.90 0.46 18.00
CA THR A 340 5.04 1.79 17.37
C THR A 340 4.65 1.75 15.89
N TRP A 341 4.34 2.93 15.32
CA TRP A 341 4.19 3.15 13.87
C TRP A 341 5.28 2.45 13.03
N SER A 342 6.52 2.44 13.54
CA SER A 342 7.66 1.86 12.84
C SER A 342 7.61 0.32 12.72
N GLN A 343 6.82 -0.37 13.54
CA GLN A 343 6.67 -1.82 13.54
C GLN A 343 5.53 -2.34 12.65
N GLY A 344 4.50 -1.52 12.38
CA GLY A 344 3.33 -1.95 11.63
C GLY A 344 3.60 -2.29 10.17
N PHE A 345 2.72 -3.12 9.59
CA PHE A 345 2.79 -3.57 8.20
C PHE A 345 2.17 -2.54 7.23
N PRO A 346 2.68 -2.36 6.00
CA PRO A 346 3.96 -2.85 5.52
C PRO A 346 5.12 -2.03 6.10
N ARG A 347 6.24 -2.70 6.38
CA ARG A 347 7.41 -2.12 7.06
C ARG A 347 8.65 -2.05 6.19
N TYR A 348 8.97 -3.17 5.55
CA TYR A 348 10.22 -3.36 4.82
C TYR A 348 10.01 -3.33 3.31
N SER A 349 10.99 -2.78 2.59
CA SER A 349 11.07 -2.84 1.15
C SER A 349 11.34 -4.28 0.70
N GLU A 350 10.70 -4.65 -0.39
CA GLU A 350 10.95 -5.88 -1.14
C GLU A 350 11.63 -5.58 -2.50
N CYS A 351 12.16 -4.36 -2.68
CA CYS A 351 12.86 -4.00 -3.90
C CYS A 351 14.18 -4.77 -4.04
N PRO A 352 14.51 -5.29 -5.24
CA PRO A 352 15.82 -5.87 -5.51
C PRO A 352 16.94 -4.84 -5.24
N GLY A 353 17.79 -5.13 -4.26
CA GLY A 353 18.87 -4.26 -3.80
C GLY A 353 18.60 -3.52 -2.47
N GLU A 354 17.34 -3.40 -2.05
CA GLU A 354 16.89 -2.70 -0.84
C GLU A 354 16.08 -3.64 0.09
N ALA A 355 16.12 -4.94 -0.18
CA ALA A 355 15.28 -5.93 0.50
C ALA A 355 15.61 -6.00 2.01
N GLY A 356 14.60 -5.74 2.85
CA GLY A 356 14.76 -5.67 4.31
C GLY A 356 15.14 -4.29 4.86
N GLU A 357 15.37 -3.29 3.99
CA GLU A 357 15.42 -1.88 4.40
C GLU A 357 14.00 -1.36 4.68
N LEU A 358 13.85 -0.23 5.38
CA LEU A 358 12.53 0.36 5.60
C LEU A 358 11.96 0.96 4.31
N ILE A 359 10.64 0.90 4.12
CA ILE A 359 9.96 1.50 2.96
C ILE A 359 10.15 3.02 3.00
N PRO A 360 10.90 3.63 2.06
CA PRO A 360 11.29 5.03 2.17
C PRO A 360 10.09 5.96 2.33
N GLU A 361 9.01 5.74 1.58
CA GLU A 361 7.85 6.65 1.55
C GLU A 361 7.04 6.63 2.86
N MET A 362 7.13 5.57 3.68
CA MET A 362 6.45 5.47 4.98
C MET A 362 7.35 5.82 6.17
N HIS A 363 8.63 6.09 5.89
CA HIS A 363 9.70 6.38 6.83
C HIS A 363 10.51 7.63 6.39
N ASP A 364 9.87 8.47 5.56
CA ASP A 364 10.47 9.63 4.89
C ASP A 364 10.70 10.77 5.90
N PRO A 365 11.95 11.25 6.08
CA PRO A 365 12.24 12.41 6.92
C PRO A 365 11.45 13.66 6.55
N LEU A 366 11.02 13.82 5.30
CA LEU A 366 10.18 14.93 4.84
C LEU A 366 8.77 14.92 5.47
N LEU A 367 8.35 13.86 6.16
CA LEU A 367 7.07 13.84 6.89
C LEU A 367 7.15 14.56 8.26
N ASN A 368 8.37 14.86 8.74
CA ASN A 368 8.66 15.56 10.01
C ASN A 368 7.89 15.02 11.24
N ASP A 369 7.70 13.70 11.30
CA ASP A 369 7.08 12.99 12.43
C ASP A 369 8.08 11.97 13.01
N PRO A 370 8.59 12.17 14.23
CA PRO A 370 9.59 11.27 14.82
C PRO A 370 9.16 9.80 14.84
N GLU A 371 7.86 9.52 14.98
CA GLU A 371 7.30 8.16 14.95
C GLU A 371 7.47 7.45 13.59
N VAL A 372 7.61 8.19 12.47
CA VAL A 372 7.90 7.56 11.17
C VAL A 372 9.35 7.11 11.05
N LEU A 373 10.27 7.63 11.88
CA LEU A 373 11.69 7.33 11.77
C LEU A 373 12.07 6.05 12.55
N PRO A 374 13.08 5.28 12.06
CA PRO A 374 13.61 4.15 12.81
C PRO A 374 14.15 4.56 14.19
N GLY A 375 13.82 3.77 15.20
CA GLY A 375 14.35 3.94 16.56
C GLY A 375 13.52 4.85 17.47
N PHE A 376 12.35 5.31 17.02
CA PHE A 376 11.37 5.92 17.92
C PHE A 376 10.91 4.91 18.98
N VAL A 377 10.85 5.36 20.24
CA VAL A 377 10.34 4.62 21.39
C VAL A 377 9.49 5.60 22.19
N TYR A 378 8.27 5.22 22.57
CA TYR A 378 7.41 6.05 23.39
C TYR A 378 8.07 6.35 24.74
N GLY A 379 8.15 7.64 25.10
CA GLY A 379 8.38 8.03 26.48
C GLY A 379 7.21 7.58 27.37
N PRO A 380 7.43 7.30 28.66
CA PRO A 380 6.36 6.95 29.59
C PRO A 380 5.35 8.11 29.71
N GLY A 381 4.23 8.00 29.00
CA GLY A 381 3.15 9.00 28.96
C GLY A 381 2.93 9.70 27.60
N GLU A 382 3.69 9.37 26.55
CA GLU A 382 3.61 10.05 25.24
C GLU A 382 2.68 9.40 24.21
N ALA A 383 1.97 8.32 24.58
CA ALA A 383 0.92 7.73 23.76
C ALA A 383 -0.42 8.47 23.97
N ASN A 384 -0.56 9.64 23.34
CA ASN A 384 -1.80 10.42 23.23
C ASN A 384 -1.85 11.17 21.88
#